data_AF-U6EB51-F1
#
_entry.id   AF-U6EB51-F1
#
_cell.length_a   1.000
_cell.length_b   1.000
_cell.length_c   1.000
_cell.angle_alpha   90.00
_cell.angle_beta   90.00
_cell.angle_gamma   90.00
#
_symmetry.space_group_name_H-M   'P 1'
#
loop_
_entity.id
_entity.type
_entity.pdbx_description
1 polymer ?
#
loop_
_entity_poly.entity_id
_entity_poly.type
_entity_poly.pdbx_seq_one_letter_code
_entity_poly.pdbx_strand_id
1 'polypeptide(L)'
;MRRKFILIIIGIMIVAVSGCTQDNYQPLNYSSTFNNTTNSSTTDDPITTNNSTSSQWEVSGNCYKVVDGDTIDVEGVGRVRFVGVNTPERGEPGYKEAKEYVKKMCLGKTVGLDIDDAKNKDKYGRTLAVVYVDGVNLNQDLLKKGYAEVMYIPPSEFNPYNWA
;
A
#
# COMPACT_ATOMS: atom_id res chain seq x y z
N MET A 1 15.56 7.98 -33.21
CA MET A 1 16.65 8.64 -32.46
C MET A 1 16.87 7.88 -31.17
N ARG A 2 17.98 7.17 -31.02
CA ARG A 2 18.34 6.43 -29.80
C ARG A 2 18.84 7.45 -28.77
N ARG A 3 18.02 7.80 -27.78
CA ARG A 3 18.43 8.71 -26.70
C ARG A 3 18.95 7.87 -25.53
N LYS A 4 20.21 8.15 -25.17
CA LYS A 4 20.99 7.46 -24.14
C LYS A 4 20.39 7.80 -22.77
N PHE A 5 19.96 6.79 -22.02
CA PHE A 5 19.54 6.93 -20.64
C PHE A 5 20.75 7.27 -19.77
N ILE A 6 20.77 8.47 -19.21
CA ILE A 6 21.77 8.86 -18.21
C ILE A 6 21.14 8.58 -16.85
N LEU A 7 21.52 7.45 -16.25
CA LEU A 7 21.18 7.09 -14.86
C LEU A 7 22.06 7.92 -13.92
N ILE A 8 21.53 9.03 -13.40
CA ILE A 8 22.23 9.81 -12.36
C ILE A 8 21.85 9.22 -11.00
N ILE A 9 22.76 8.40 -10.45
CA ILE A 9 22.71 7.92 -9.07
C ILE A 9 23.08 9.11 -8.17
N ILE A 10 22.11 9.70 -7.50
CA ILE A 10 22.36 10.74 -6.50
C ILE A 10 22.75 10.03 -5.19
N GLY A 11 24.06 10.00 -4.92
CA GLY A 11 24.61 9.66 -3.61
C GLY A 11 24.50 10.87 -2.67
N ILE A 12 23.92 10.67 -1.49
CA ILE A 12 23.99 11.63 -0.40
C ILE A 12 24.54 10.94 0.85
N MET A 13 25.52 11.63 1.44
CA MET A 13 26.41 11.24 2.53
C MET A 13 25.70 11.01 3.86
N ILE A 14 26.29 10.06 4.59
CA ILE A 14 25.97 9.47 5.88
C ILE A 14 25.84 10.49 7.01
N VAL A 15 24.83 10.34 7.86
CA VAL A 15 24.98 10.52 9.31
C VAL A 15 24.28 9.35 10.00
N ALA A 16 25.08 8.45 10.56
CA ALA A 16 24.62 7.41 11.46
C ALA A 16 24.26 8.03 12.81
N VAL A 17 23.02 7.82 13.28
CA VAL A 17 22.69 7.99 14.69
C VAL A 17 22.10 6.68 15.17
N SER A 18 22.86 6.02 16.03
CA SER A 18 22.49 4.83 16.77
C SER A 18 21.39 5.15 17.76
N GLY A 19 20.30 4.38 17.72
CA GLY A 19 19.26 4.39 18.73
C GLY A 19 18.43 3.13 18.57
N CYS A 20 18.80 2.07 19.29
CA CYS A 20 17.94 0.91 19.46
C CYS A 20 16.90 1.26 20.54
N THR A 21 15.61 1.18 20.21
CA THR A 21 14.53 1.07 21.21
C THR A 21 13.75 -0.21 20.92
N GLN A 22 13.72 -1.11 21.90
CA GLN A 22 12.83 -2.26 21.93
C GLN A 22 11.47 -1.78 22.46
N ASP A 23 10.47 -1.73 21.58
CA ASP A 23 9.09 -1.60 22.03
C ASP A 23 8.46 -3.00 22.08
N ASN A 24 8.16 -3.43 23.31
CA ASN A 24 7.36 -4.61 23.61
C ASN A 24 5.93 -4.39 23.11
N TYR A 25 5.59 -4.89 21.93
CA TYR A 25 4.21 -4.97 21.47
C TYR A 25 3.53 -6.20 22.10
N GLN A 26 2.59 -5.95 23.01
CA GLN A 26 1.57 -6.93 23.41
C GLN A 26 0.39 -6.80 22.44
N PRO A 27 -0.16 -7.89 21.88
CA PRO A 27 -1.35 -7.79 21.05
C PRO A 27 -2.60 -7.55 21.91
N LEU A 28 -3.35 -6.49 21.60
CA LEU A 28 -4.69 -6.25 22.16
C LEU A 28 -5.71 -7.12 21.42
N ASN A 29 -6.35 -8.03 22.16
CA ASN A 29 -7.47 -8.85 21.67
C ASN A 29 -8.72 -7.97 21.50
N TYR A 30 -8.99 -7.52 20.28
CA TYR A 30 -10.23 -6.83 19.93
C TYR A 30 -11.29 -7.84 19.47
N SER A 31 -12.20 -8.22 20.37
CA SER A 31 -13.38 -9.04 20.02
C SER A 31 -14.45 -8.17 19.38
N SER A 32 -14.70 -8.34 18.08
CA SER A 32 -15.86 -7.76 17.40
C SER A 32 -16.99 -8.80 17.30
N THR A 33 -18.06 -8.60 18.05
CA THR A 33 -19.34 -9.32 17.85
C THR A 33 -20.09 -8.69 16.67
N PHE A 34 -20.32 -9.45 15.61
CA PHE A 34 -21.25 -9.09 14.52
C PHE A 34 -22.24 -10.23 14.30
N ASN A 35 -23.52 -9.96 14.58
CA ASN A 35 -24.65 -10.87 14.31
C ASN A 35 -25.14 -10.64 12.88
N ASN A 36 -24.99 -11.64 12.00
CA ASN A 36 -25.68 -11.65 10.71
C ASN A 36 -26.79 -12.70 10.73
N THR A 37 -28.03 -12.24 10.78
CA THR A 37 -29.22 -13.02 10.45
C THR A 37 -29.56 -12.78 8.99
N THR A 38 -29.42 -13.81 8.14
CA THR A 38 -30.36 -14.09 7.06
C THR A 38 -30.17 -15.53 6.59
N ASN A 39 -31.30 -16.24 6.56
CA ASN A 39 -31.46 -17.66 6.29
C ASN A 39 -31.14 -18.01 4.83
N SER A 40 -30.55 -19.19 4.62
CA SER A 40 -30.78 -20.01 3.44
C SER A 40 -30.60 -21.48 3.79
N SER A 41 -31.69 -22.24 3.60
CA SER A 41 -31.85 -23.63 4.00
C SER A 41 -31.27 -24.61 2.99
N THR A 42 -30.65 -25.68 3.55
CA THR A 42 -30.54 -27.08 3.07
C THR A 42 -29.83 -27.32 1.72
N THR A 43 -28.78 -28.14 1.64
CA THR A 43 -28.76 -29.59 1.98
C THR A 43 -27.42 -30.09 2.55
N ASP A 44 -27.50 -31.17 3.32
CA ASP A 44 -26.47 -31.84 4.12
C ASP A 44 -25.17 -32.24 3.38
N ASP A 45 -24.04 -31.70 3.86
CA ASP A 45 -22.71 -32.35 3.90
C ASP A 45 -21.81 -31.55 4.88
N PRO A 46 -21.02 -32.17 5.78
CA PRO A 46 -20.24 -31.44 6.78
C PRO A 46 -18.92 -30.98 6.18
N ILE A 47 -18.95 -29.95 5.33
CA ILE A 47 -17.74 -29.24 4.93
C ILE A 47 -17.45 -28.20 6.00
N THR A 48 -16.41 -28.47 6.79
CA THR A 48 -15.73 -27.51 7.68
C THR A 48 -15.33 -26.27 6.88
N THR A 49 -16.24 -25.31 6.79
CA THR A 49 -16.01 -24.02 6.14
C THR A 49 -15.47 -23.08 7.20
N ASN A 50 -14.15 -23.12 7.38
CA ASN A 50 -13.41 -21.99 7.94
C ASN A 50 -13.49 -20.86 6.92
N ASN A 51 -14.62 -20.15 6.89
CA ASN A 51 -14.75 -18.89 6.16
C ASN A 51 -13.93 -17.83 6.90
N SER A 52 -12.62 -17.90 6.72
CA SER A 52 -11.70 -16.80 6.98
C SER A 52 -12.00 -15.72 5.96
N THR A 53 -12.99 -14.86 6.23
CA THR A 53 -13.13 -13.58 5.55
C THR A 53 -11.93 -12.73 5.98
N SER A 54 -10.79 -12.91 5.32
CA SER A 54 -9.62 -12.05 5.49
C SER A 54 -10.06 -10.62 5.20
N SER A 55 -9.86 -9.71 6.16
CA SER A 55 -10.01 -8.28 5.88
C SER A 55 -9.12 -7.93 4.68
N GLN A 56 -9.61 -7.09 3.76
CA GLN A 56 -8.84 -6.69 2.56
C GLN A 56 -7.62 -5.80 2.88
N TRP A 57 -7.35 -5.53 4.15
CA TRP A 57 -6.24 -4.74 4.67
C TRP A 57 -6.02 -5.10 6.15
N GLU A 58 -4.78 -5.05 6.66
CA GLU A 58 -4.48 -5.34 8.08
C GLU A 58 -4.63 -4.10 8.96
N VAL A 59 -4.35 -2.92 8.41
CA VAL A 59 -4.39 -1.65 9.17
C VAL A 59 -5.10 -0.56 8.36
N SER A 60 -5.64 0.43 9.06
CA SER A 60 -6.22 1.61 8.42
C SER A 60 -5.89 2.88 9.20
N GLY A 61 -5.91 4.02 8.50
CA GLY A 61 -5.66 5.32 9.11
C GLY A 61 -5.97 6.47 8.16
N ASN A 62 -6.06 7.69 8.69
CA ASN A 62 -6.31 8.88 7.88
C ASN A 62 -5.09 9.24 7.03
N CYS A 63 -5.26 9.38 5.72
CA CYS A 63 -4.22 9.93 4.84
C CYS A 63 -4.19 11.45 4.99
N TYR A 64 -3.19 11.96 5.70
CA TYR A 64 -3.06 13.39 5.99
C TYR A 64 -2.11 14.11 5.04
N LYS A 65 -1.31 13.39 4.25
CA LYS A 65 -0.39 13.99 3.27
C LYS A 65 -0.12 13.08 2.09
N VAL A 66 -0.03 13.69 0.91
CA VAL A 66 0.38 13.04 -0.34
C VAL A 66 1.74 13.59 -0.75
N VAL A 67 2.76 12.74 -0.73
CA VAL A 67 4.15 13.11 -1.03
C VAL A 67 4.35 13.20 -2.54
N ASP A 68 3.92 12.18 -3.27
CA ASP A 68 3.93 12.05 -4.73
C ASP A 68 2.86 11.03 -5.20
N GLY A 69 2.98 10.51 -6.42
CA GLY A 69 1.98 9.63 -7.02
C GLY A 69 1.97 8.19 -6.50
N ASP A 70 2.95 7.79 -5.69
CA ASP A 70 3.01 6.45 -5.10
C ASP A 70 3.43 6.44 -3.62
N THR A 71 3.49 7.62 -3.00
CA THR A 71 3.89 7.79 -1.59
C THR A 71 2.93 8.71 -0.84
N ILE A 72 2.39 8.23 0.28
CA ILE A 72 1.50 8.97 1.19
C ILE A 72 1.97 8.88 2.64
N ASP A 73 1.49 9.78 3.51
CA ASP A 73 1.63 9.63 4.96
C ASP A 73 0.26 9.35 5.60
N VAL A 74 0.21 8.31 6.43
CA VAL A 74 -1.00 7.80 7.08
C VAL A 74 -0.85 7.88 8.60
N GLU A 75 -1.88 8.36 9.28
CA GLU A 75 -1.90 8.47 10.74
C GLU A 75 -1.78 7.09 11.40
N GLY A 76 -0.94 6.99 12.45
CA GLY A 76 -0.65 5.71 13.13
C GLY A 76 0.32 4.77 12.38
N VAL A 77 0.61 5.01 11.10
CA VAL A 77 1.46 4.12 10.28
C VAL A 77 2.75 4.83 9.81
N GLY A 78 2.67 6.11 9.47
CA GLY A 78 3.77 6.89 8.92
C GLY A 78 3.79 6.89 7.40
N ARG A 79 4.98 6.91 6.80
CA ARG A 79 5.13 6.98 5.34
C ARG A 79 4.92 5.63 4.68
N VAL A 80 4.02 5.58 3.71
CA VAL A 80 3.65 4.40 2.95
C VAL A 80 4.10 4.56 1.50
N ARG A 81 4.77 3.55 0.95
CA ARG A 81 5.13 3.42 -0.47
C ARG A 81 4.27 2.33 -1.10
N PHE A 82 3.60 2.67 -2.19
CA PHE A 82 2.69 1.76 -2.87
C PHE A 82 3.49 0.63 -3.51
N VAL A 83 3.23 -0.62 -3.17
CA VAL A 83 3.94 -1.75 -3.78
C VAL A 83 3.51 -1.97 -5.23
N GLY A 84 4.44 -2.48 -6.03
CA GLY A 84 4.16 -2.94 -7.39
C GLY A 84 3.98 -1.85 -8.45
N VAL A 85 4.00 -0.56 -8.06
CA VAL A 85 3.78 0.57 -8.97
C VAL A 85 4.88 1.62 -8.84
N ASN A 86 5.15 2.33 -9.93
CA ASN A 86 6.05 3.47 -9.95
C ASN A 86 5.45 4.60 -10.77
N THR A 87 5.25 5.75 -10.14
CA THR A 87 4.79 6.97 -10.82
C THR A 87 5.98 7.77 -11.37
N PRO A 88 5.76 8.65 -12.37
CA PRO A 88 6.81 9.54 -12.85
C PRO A 88 7.40 10.36 -11.70
N GLU A 89 8.71 10.55 -11.72
CA GLU A 89 9.42 11.28 -10.67
C GLU A 89 9.26 12.80 -10.83
N ARG A 90 9.57 13.55 -9.76
CA ARG A 90 9.45 15.00 -9.78
C ARG A 90 10.30 15.62 -10.89
N GLY A 91 9.62 16.33 -11.80
CA GLY A 91 10.23 16.95 -12.98
C GLY A 91 9.98 16.17 -14.28
N GLU A 92 9.47 14.94 -14.18
CA GLU A 92 9.06 14.14 -15.32
C GLU A 92 7.61 14.47 -15.75
N PRO A 93 7.28 14.33 -17.04
CA PRO A 93 5.90 14.40 -17.52
C PRO A 93 5.00 13.40 -16.79
N GLY A 94 3.82 13.82 -16.35
CA GLY A 94 2.87 12.95 -15.64
C GLY A 94 2.99 12.99 -14.11
N TYR A 95 4.06 13.54 -13.54
CA TYR A 95 4.24 13.63 -12.07
C TYR A 95 3.09 14.35 -11.38
N LYS A 96 2.67 15.50 -11.93
CA LYS A 96 1.62 16.32 -11.30
C LYS A 96 0.27 15.62 -11.40
N GLU A 97 0.00 15.01 -12.54
CA GLU A 97 -1.23 14.29 -12.83
C GLU A 97 -1.40 13.10 -11.89
N ALA A 98 -0.37 12.27 -11.73
CA ALA A 98 -0.37 11.14 -10.81
C ALA A 98 -0.55 11.60 -9.35
N LYS A 99 0.18 12.64 -8.93
CA LYS A 99 0.07 13.18 -7.56
C LYS A 99 -1.31 13.76 -7.25
N GLU A 100 -1.87 14.56 -8.16
CA GLU A 100 -3.22 15.13 -7.98
C GLU A 100 -4.29 14.05 -8.02
N TYR A 101 -4.08 12.98 -8.80
CA TYR A 101 -4.94 11.81 -8.78
C TYR A 101 -5.00 11.15 -7.41
N VAL A 102 -3.84 10.78 -6.84
CA VAL A 102 -3.76 10.19 -5.50
C VAL A 102 -4.36 11.12 -4.45
N LYS A 103 -4.07 12.42 -4.53
CA LYS A 103 -4.63 13.43 -3.62
C LYS A 103 -6.14 13.48 -3.66
N LYS A 104 -6.75 13.48 -4.86
CA LYS A 104 -8.20 13.42 -5.02
C LYS A 104 -8.80 12.15 -4.40
N MET A 105 -8.10 11.03 -4.53
CA MET A 105 -8.59 9.74 -4.05
C MET A 105 -8.54 9.64 -2.53
N CYS A 106 -7.41 9.97 -1.90
CA CYS A 106 -7.14 9.59 -0.51
C CYS A 106 -7.03 10.74 0.50
N LEU A 107 -6.71 11.98 0.09
CA LEU A 107 -6.39 13.03 1.06
C LEU A 107 -7.58 13.34 1.98
N GLY A 108 -7.37 13.28 3.29
CA GLY A 108 -8.39 13.52 4.30
C GLY A 108 -9.38 12.37 4.48
N LYS A 109 -9.11 11.20 3.89
CA LYS A 109 -9.91 9.98 4.05
C LYS A 109 -9.14 8.91 4.81
N THR A 110 -9.89 8.01 5.44
CA THR A 110 -9.34 6.76 5.95
C THR A 110 -8.97 5.84 4.78
N VAL A 111 -7.73 5.38 4.77
CA VAL A 111 -7.23 4.39 3.82
C VAL A 111 -6.98 3.07 4.54
N GLY A 112 -7.26 1.96 3.88
CA GLY A 112 -6.83 0.62 4.29
C GLY A 112 -5.48 0.29 3.66
N LEU A 113 -4.62 -0.40 4.40
CA LEU A 113 -3.29 -0.82 3.96
C LEU A 113 -3.18 -2.33 4.11
N ASP A 114 -2.90 -2.99 2.99
CA ASP A 114 -2.52 -4.40 2.88
C ASP A 114 -0.97 -4.43 2.75
N ILE A 115 -0.29 -4.63 3.89
CA ILE A 115 1.15 -4.48 4.07
C ILE A 115 1.85 -5.73 3.53
N ASP A 116 2.93 -5.52 2.78
CA ASP A 116 3.73 -6.61 2.23
C ASP A 116 4.40 -7.44 3.33
N ASP A 117 3.89 -8.65 3.57
CA ASP A 117 4.42 -9.56 4.58
C ASP A 117 5.81 -10.11 4.22
N ALA A 118 6.13 -10.18 2.92
CA ALA A 118 7.45 -10.60 2.48
C ALA A 118 8.50 -9.49 2.67
N LYS A 119 8.06 -8.22 2.70
CA LYS A 119 8.93 -7.06 2.83
C LYS A 119 8.19 -5.84 3.38
N ASN A 120 7.89 -5.82 4.68
CA ASN A 120 7.02 -4.78 5.26
C ASN A 120 7.58 -3.35 5.11
N LYS A 121 8.91 -3.19 5.02
CA LYS A 121 9.57 -1.89 4.89
C LYS A 121 10.66 -1.89 3.83
N ASP A 122 10.84 -0.74 3.19
CA ASP A 122 12.00 -0.51 2.34
C ASP A 122 13.22 0.01 3.12
N LYS A 123 14.34 0.19 2.41
CA LYS A 123 15.60 0.68 2.98
C LYS A 123 15.53 2.11 3.54
N TYR A 124 14.47 2.85 3.26
CA TYR A 124 14.21 4.20 3.78
C TYR A 124 13.23 4.19 4.96
N GLY A 125 12.79 3.00 5.41
CA GLY A 125 11.86 2.83 6.52
C GLY A 125 10.39 3.06 6.15
N ARG A 126 10.07 3.26 4.87
CA ARG A 126 8.68 3.41 4.40
C ARG A 126 7.99 2.06 4.48
N THR A 127 6.75 2.05 4.96
CA THR A 127 5.89 0.86 4.93
C THR A 127 5.52 0.55 3.49
N LEU A 128 5.70 -0.69 3.06
CA LEU A 128 5.34 -1.17 1.73
C LEU A 128 3.95 -1.79 1.80
N ALA A 129 2.99 -1.24 1.06
CA ALA A 129 1.61 -1.71 1.08
C ALA A 129 0.88 -1.52 -0.25
N VAL A 130 -0.16 -2.33 -0.46
CA VAL A 130 -1.28 -2.02 -1.35
C VAL A 130 -2.25 -1.11 -0.59
N VAL A 131 -2.66 -0.01 -1.23
CA VAL A 131 -3.51 1.00 -0.59
C VAL A 131 -4.93 0.91 -1.12
N TYR A 132 -5.88 0.81 -0.19
CA TYR A 132 -7.31 0.77 -0.46
C TYR A 132 -7.98 2.05 0.02
N VAL A 133 -8.83 2.64 -0.83
CA VAL A 133 -9.65 3.80 -0.48
C VAL A 133 -11.08 3.55 -0.91
N ASP A 134 -12.03 3.59 0.01
CA ASP A 134 -13.44 3.31 -0.29
C ASP A 134 -13.64 1.96 -1.01
N GLY A 135 -12.82 0.94 -0.67
CA GLY A 135 -12.81 -0.39 -1.30
C GLY A 135 -12.07 -0.48 -2.64
N VAL A 136 -11.52 0.62 -3.15
CA VAL A 136 -10.76 0.66 -4.41
C VAL A 136 -9.27 0.44 -4.14
N ASN A 137 -8.67 -0.56 -4.80
CA ASN A 137 -7.22 -0.73 -4.85
C ASN A 137 -6.59 0.41 -5.67
N LEU A 138 -5.99 1.38 -4.99
CA LEU A 138 -5.41 2.58 -5.59
C LEU A 138 -4.17 2.26 -6.43
N ASN A 139 -3.37 1.26 -6.03
CA ASN A 139 -2.19 0.82 -6.79
C ASN A 139 -2.62 0.33 -8.18
N GLN A 140 -3.60 -0.57 -8.25
CA GLN A 140 -4.14 -1.07 -9.51
C GLN A 140 -4.74 0.06 -10.35
N ASP A 141 -5.47 0.97 -9.72
CA ASP A 141 -6.16 2.02 -10.45
C ASP A 141 -5.20 3.06 -11.06
N LEU A 142 -4.04 3.30 -10.43
CA LEU A 142 -2.95 4.07 -11.02
C LEU A 142 -2.44 3.44 -12.33
N LEU A 143 -2.27 2.11 -12.36
CA LEU A 143 -1.85 1.38 -13.57
C LEU A 143 -2.92 1.49 -14.67
N LYS A 144 -4.18 1.23 -14.33
CA LYS A 144 -5.31 1.29 -15.30
C LYS A 144 -5.48 2.67 -15.92
N LYS A 145 -5.19 3.73 -15.18
CA LYS A 145 -5.29 5.12 -15.65
C LYS A 145 -4.02 5.62 -16.35
N GLY A 146 -2.96 4.81 -16.41
CA GLY A 146 -1.69 5.20 -17.02
C GLY A 146 -0.92 6.25 -16.22
N TYR A 147 -1.16 6.34 -14.90
CA TYR A 147 -0.42 7.24 -14.01
C TYR A 147 0.83 6.59 -13.41
N ALA A 148 0.92 5.27 -13.48
CA ALA A 148 2.07 4.51 -13.01
C ALA A 148 2.44 3.40 -14.01
N GLU A 149 3.68 2.93 -13.90
CA GLU A 149 4.17 1.72 -14.53
C GLU A 149 4.34 0.61 -13.48
N VAL A 150 4.35 -0.65 -13.92
CA VAL A 150 4.61 -1.79 -13.05
C VAL A 150 6.06 -1.76 -12.56
N MET A 151 6.26 -1.84 -11.24
CA MET A 151 7.58 -1.97 -10.62
C MET A 151 7.56 -3.08 -9.57
N TYR A 152 8.00 -4.27 -9.97
CA TYR A 152 8.13 -5.40 -9.07
C TYR A 152 9.48 -5.36 -8.32
N ILE A 153 9.43 -5.38 -6.98
CA ILE A 153 10.62 -5.36 -6.12
C ILE A 153 10.60 -6.60 -5.22
N PRO A 154 11.38 -7.64 -5.52
CA PRO A 154 11.43 -8.83 -4.68
C PRO A 154 12.22 -8.60 -3.36
N PRO A 155 11.95 -9.43 -2.33
CA PRO A 155 10.76 -10.28 -2.21
C PRO A 155 9.52 -9.40 -2.04
N SER A 156 8.38 -9.86 -2.55
CA SER A 156 7.06 -9.25 -2.36
C SER A 156 6.03 -10.36 -2.50
N GLU A 157 4.99 -10.36 -1.68
CA GLU A 157 3.86 -11.28 -1.85
C GLU A 157 2.94 -10.85 -3.00
N PHE A 158 2.99 -9.57 -3.38
CA PHE A 158 2.14 -9.03 -4.42
C PHE A 158 2.75 -9.20 -5.81
N ASN A 159 1.93 -9.66 -6.75
CA ASN A 159 2.29 -9.71 -8.16
C ASN A 159 1.56 -8.61 -8.96
N PRO A 160 2.22 -7.46 -9.24
CA PRO A 160 1.57 -6.33 -9.91
C PRO A 160 1.22 -6.58 -11.37
N TYR A 161 1.79 -7.59 -12.02
CA TYR A 161 1.43 -7.95 -13.39
C TYR A 161 0.00 -8.47 -13.52
N ASN A 162 -0.62 -8.88 -12.39
CA ASN A 162 -2.02 -9.29 -12.36
C ASN A 162 -3.00 -8.11 -12.21
N TRP A 163 -2.48 -6.88 -12.04
CA TRP A 163 -3.29 -5.68 -11.84
C TRP A 163 -3.41 -4.80 -13.08
N ALA A 164 -2.37 -4.82 -13.93
CA ALA A 164 -2.21 -4.02 -15.13
C ALA A 164 -3.07 -4.51 -16.30
#